data_AF-A0A8R1I786-F1
#
_entry.id   AF-A0A8R1I786-F1
#
_cell.length_a   1.000
_cell.length_b   1.000
_cell.length_c   1.000
_cell.angle_alpha   90.00
_cell.angle_beta   90.00
_cell.angle_gamma   90.00
#
_symmetry.space_group_name_H-M   'P 1'
#
loop_
_entity.id
_entity.type
_entity.pdbx_description
1 polymer ?
#
loop_
_entity_poly.entity_id
_entity_poly.type
_entity_poly.pdbx_seq_one_letter_code
_entity_poly.pdbx_strand_id
1 'polypeptide(L)'
;MYFTTRKAAERILRASKHRKFISVEDILITGIIAGDVGVVKKHLPMIFPFIVSEPAKEGRQILGWHKLKSNLQYEEEFNELRNTQCIPCKKLLKGSGAENE
;
A
#
# COMPACT_ATOMS: atom_id res chain seq x y z
N MET A 1 4.45 6.68 1.03
CA MET A 1 4.16 5.26 0.74
C MET A 1 4.31 5.02 -0.75
N TYR A 2 5.03 3.96 -1.14
CA TYR A 2 5.27 3.61 -2.54
C TYR A 2 5.37 2.08 -2.68
N PHE A 3 5.00 1.56 -3.85
CA PHE A 3 5.17 0.16 -4.20
C PHE A 3 6.24 0.05 -5.29
N THR A 4 7.07 -0.99 -5.20
CA THR A 4 8.15 -1.22 -6.15
C THR A 4 8.13 -2.68 -6.62
N THR A 5 8.41 -2.90 -7.89
CA THR A 5 8.64 -4.26 -8.38
C THR A 5 10.01 -4.73 -7.93
N ARG A 6 10.19 -6.05 -7.75
CA ARG A 6 11.48 -6.63 -7.36
C ARG A 6 12.63 -6.15 -8.27
N LYS A 7 12.41 -6.18 -9.59
CA LYS A 7 13.40 -5.73 -10.59
C LYS A 7 13.77 -4.25 -10.43
N ALA A 8 12.79 -3.38 -10.14
CA ALA A 8 13.07 -1.97 -9.90
C ALA A 8 13.84 -1.76 -8.57
N ALA A 9 13.42 -2.45 -7.50
CA ALA A 9 14.07 -2.41 -6.20
C ALA A 9 15.55 -2.82 -6.28
N GLU A 10 15.85 -3.91 -6.98
CA GLU A 10 17.24 -4.38 -7.15
C GLU A 10 18.12 -3.36 -7.88
N ARG A 11 17.60 -2.66 -8.89
CA ARG A 11 18.32 -1.61 -9.61
C ARG A 11 18.58 -0.40 -8.72
N ILE A 12 17.56 0.05 -7.99
CA ILE A 12 17.65 1.14 -7.04
C ILE A 12 18.69 0.83 -5.95
N LEU A 13 18.65 -0.39 -5.39
CA LEU A 13 19.59 -0.82 -4.35
C LEU A 13 21.05 -0.89 -4.84
N ARG A 14 21.28 -1.29 -6.10
CA ARG A 14 22.63 -1.26 -6.68
C ARG A 14 23.14 0.17 -6.84
N ALA A 15 22.28 1.10 -7.26
CA ALA A 15 22.64 2.50 -7.47
C ALA A 15 22.78 3.29 -6.16
N SER A 16 22.11 2.89 -5.08
CA SER A 16 22.16 3.59 -3.79
C SER A 16 23.55 3.58 -3.14
N LYS A 17 24.40 2.59 -3.46
CA LYS A 17 25.77 2.47 -2.92
C LYS A 17 26.66 3.69 -3.16
N HIS A 18 26.36 4.49 -4.18
CA HIS A 18 27.19 5.60 -4.62
C HIS A 18 26.56 6.97 -4.31
N ARG A 19 25.52 7.02 -3.45
CA ARG A 19 24.76 8.24 -3.17
C ARG A 19 24.93 8.69 -1.73
N LYS A 20 24.99 10.01 -1.53
CA LYS A 20 24.89 10.63 -0.21
C LYS A 20 23.43 10.60 0.22
N PHE A 21 23.17 10.13 1.44
CA PHE A 21 21.84 10.21 2.02
C PHE A 21 21.45 11.67 2.22
N ILE A 22 20.19 11.97 1.91
CA ILE A 22 19.56 13.27 2.17
C ILE A 22 18.44 13.07 3.20
N SER A 23 17.99 14.16 3.81
CA SER A 23 16.97 14.13 4.88
C SER A 23 15.60 13.63 4.42
N VAL A 24 15.30 13.72 3.12
CA VAL A 24 14.01 13.36 2.56
C VAL A 24 14.13 12.06 1.76
N GLU A 25 13.78 10.95 2.41
CA GLU A 25 13.98 9.58 1.88
C GLU A 25 13.18 9.31 0.59
N ASP A 26 11.93 9.77 0.51
CA ASP A 26 11.09 9.50 -0.66
C ASP A 26 11.59 10.20 -1.93
N ILE A 27 12.12 11.43 -1.81
CA ILE A 27 12.81 12.17 -2.88
C ILE A 27 14.07 11.42 -3.30
N LEU A 28 14.87 10.94 -2.34
CA LEU A 28 16.09 10.20 -2.62
C LEU A 28 15.80 8.92 -3.41
N ILE A 29 14.92 8.08 -2.88
CA ILE A 29 14.67 6.75 -3.44
C ILE A 29 13.84 6.83 -4.71
N THR A 30 12.68 7.48 -4.66
CA THR A 30 11.70 7.44 -5.76
C THR A 30 11.91 8.52 -6.82
N GLY A 31 12.66 9.58 -6.49
CA GLY A 31 13.00 10.66 -7.41
C GLY A 31 14.38 10.45 -8.01
N ILE A 32 15.41 10.63 -7.18
CA ILE A 32 16.81 10.69 -7.64
C ILE A 32 17.27 9.30 -8.11
N ILE A 33 17.35 8.33 -7.20
CA ILE A 33 17.95 7.03 -7.51
C ILE A 33 17.12 6.28 -8.56
N ALA A 34 15.79 6.25 -8.40
CA ALA A 34 14.90 5.65 -9.38
C ALA A 34 15.03 6.31 -10.77
N GLY A 35 15.14 7.64 -10.82
CA GLY A 35 15.34 8.39 -12.06
C GLY A 35 16.66 8.03 -12.75
N ASP A 36 17.77 7.97 -11.98
CA ASP A 36 19.09 7.62 -12.51
C ASP A 36 19.13 6.24 -13.18
N VAL A 37 18.42 5.28 -12.59
CA VAL A 37 18.32 3.92 -13.14
C VAL A 37 17.16 3.77 -14.13
N GLY A 38 16.51 4.84 -14.56
CA GLY A 38 15.40 4.77 -15.51
C GLY A 38 14.23 3.90 -15.03
N VAL A 39 13.92 3.92 -13.73
CA VAL A 39 12.70 3.34 -13.17
C VAL A 39 11.58 4.37 -13.30
N VAL A 40 10.57 4.04 -14.08
CA VAL A 40 9.41 4.91 -14.31
C VAL A 40 8.49 4.87 -13.09
N LYS A 41 8.26 6.03 -12.48
CA LYS A 41 7.26 6.22 -11.43
C LYS A 41 5.86 6.32 -12.05
N LYS A 42 4.92 5.55 -11.52
CA LYS A 42 3.49 5.63 -11.87
C LYS A 42 2.68 6.02 -10.64
N HIS A 43 1.71 6.92 -10.82
CA HIS A 43 0.75 7.20 -9.76
C HIS A 43 -0.26 6.06 -9.68
N LEU A 44 -0.29 5.35 -8.55
CA LEU A 44 -1.26 4.30 -8.32
C LEU A 44 -2.56 4.90 -7.77
N PRO A 45 -3.73 4.55 -8.34
CA PRO A 45 -5.00 4.94 -7.73
C PRO A 45 -5.20 4.22 -6.39
N MET A 46 -6.17 4.67 -5.60
CA MET A 46 -6.58 4.02 -4.33
C MET A 46 -5.50 4.05 -3.23
N ILE A 47 -4.51 4.94 -3.37
CA ILE A 47 -3.53 5.26 -2.35
C ILE A 47 -3.95 6.56 -1.66
N PHE A 48 -4.13 6.50 -0.35
CA PHE A 48 -4.63 7.60 0.47
C PHE A 48 -3.54 8.04 1.46
N PRO A 49 -2.68 9.01 1.09
CA PRO A 49 -1.50 9.38 1.87
C PRO A 49 -1.81 10.33 3.04
N PHE A 50 -2.98 10.99 3.03
CA PHE A 50 -3.34 11.97 4.04
C PHE A 50 -4.17 11.34 5.16
N ILE A 51 -3.77 11.58 6.41
CA ILE A 51 -4.41 11.01 7.61
C ILE A 51 -5.88 11.42 7.72
N VAL A 52 -6.25 12.59 7.20
CA VAL A 52 -7.62 13.14 7.23
C VAL A 52 -8.57 12.48 6.23
N SER A 53 -8.07 11.63 5.33
CA SER A 53 -8.91 10.95 4.34
C SER A 53 -9.69 9.79 4.98
N GLU A 54 -10.94 9.58 4.57
CA GLU A 54 -11.82 8.51 5.06
C GLU A 54 -12.40 7.64 3.93
N PRO A 55 -11.54 7.09 3.04
CA PRO A 55 -11.96 6.30 1.87
C PRO A 55 -12.90 5.14 2.20
N ALA A 56 -12.76 4.53 3.38
CA ALA A 56 -13.64 3.45 3.83
C ALA A 56 -15.08 3.92 4.01
N LYS A 57 -15.29 5.09 4.65
CA LYS A 57 -16.61 5.70 4.86
C LYS A 57 -17.21 6.19 3.54
N GLU A 58 -16.35 6.63 2.62
CA GLU A 58 -16.72 7.02 1.25
C GLU A 58 -17.02 5.81 0.34
N GLY A 59 -16.89 4.57 0.82
CA GLY A 59 -17.13 3.37 0.02
C GLY A 59 -16.11 3.15 -1.11
N ARG A 60 -14.91 3.74 -0.99
CA ARG A 60 -13.87 3.67 -2.02
C ARG A 60 -13.03 2.41 -1.85
N GLN A 61 -12.55 1.88 -2.97
CA GLN A 61 -11.55 0.82 -2.95
C GLN A 61 -10.21 1.36 -2.43
N ILE A 62 -9.54 0.58 -1.59
CA ILE A 62 -8.31 0.96 -0.87
C ILE A 62 -7.19 -0.02 -1.23
N LEU A 63 -6.10 0.49 -1.79
CA LEU A 63 -4.84 -0.24 -2.00
C LEU A 63 -3.83 0.08 -0.89
N GLY A 64 -3.88 1.29 -0.34
CA GLY A 64 -3.07 1.68 0.81
C GLY A 64 -3.58 2.97 1.41
N TRP A 65 -3.53 3.07 2.75
CA TRP A 65 -4.06 4.20 3.48
C TRP A 65 -3.16 4.52 4.67
N HIS A 66 -2.68 5.75 4.72
CA HIS A 66 -1.84 6.23 5.81
C HIS A 66 -2.69 6.72 6.98
N LYS A 67 -2.52 6.10 8.16
CA LYS A 67 -3.21 6.47 9.38
C LYS A 67 -2.26 6.58 10.57
N LEU A 68 -2.74 7.23 11.62
CA LEU A 68 -2.13 7.19 12.95
C LEU A 68 -2.93 6.18 13.80
N LYS A 69 -2.52 4.92 13.76
CA LYS A 69 -3.14 3.81 14.50
C LYS A 69 -2.08 2.93 15.15
N SER A 70 -2.45 2.26 16.24
CA SER A 70 -1.66 1.17 16.80
C SER A 70 -1.82 -0.11 15.99
N ASN A 71 -0.95 -1.10 16.20
CA ASN A 71 -1.02 -2.39 15.51
C ASN A 71 -2.39 -3.07 15.68
N LEU A 72 -2.93 -3.08 16.91
CA LEU A 72 -4.24 -3.67 17.19
C LEU A 72 -5.36 -2.99 16.40
N GLN A 73 -5.36 -1.65 16.37
CA GLN A 73 -6.35 -0.86 15.63
C GLN A 73 -6.25 -1.04 14.10
N TYR A 74 -5.05 -1.35 13.60
CA TYR A 74 -4.85 -1.70 12.19
C TYR A 74 -5.43 -3.08 11.87
N GLU A 75 -5.22 -4.07 12.73
CA GLU A 75 -5.77 -5.42 12.54
C GLU A 75 -7.29 -5.43 12.60
N GLU A 76 -7.88 -4.74 13.57
CA GLU A 76 -9.33 -4.60 13.72
C GLU A 76 -9.96 -4.00 12.45
N GLU A 77 -9.44 -2.85 11.99
CA GLU A 77 -9.95 -2.19 10.79
C GLU A 77 -9.70 -3.02 9.52
N PHE A 78 -8.54 -3.68 9.40
CA PHE A 78 -8.27 -4.56 8.27
C PHE A 78 -9.29 -5.70 8.20
N ASN A 79 -9.60 -6.33 9.33
CA ASN A 79 -10.59 -7.40 9.40
C ASN A 79 -12.00 -6.90 9.08
N GLU A 80 -12.38 -5.71 9.57
CA GLU A 80 -13.65 -5.08 9.24
C GLU A 80 -13.75 -4.82 7.73
N LEU A 81 -12.74 -4.18 7.12
CA LEU A 81 -12.70 -3.88 5.68
C LEU A 81 -12.69 -5.15 4.83
N ARG A 82 -11.97 -6.18 5.26
CA ARG A 82 -11.95 -7.49 4.60
C ARG A 82 -13.35 -8.11 4.57
N ASN A 83 -14.12 -8.01 5.64
CA ASN A 83 -15.46 -8.59 5.71
C ASN A 83 -16.50 -7.74 4.97
N THR A 84 -16.33 -6.41 4.98
CA THR A 84 -17.33 -5.46 4.46
C THR A 84 -17.08 -5.02 3.01
N GLN A 85 -15.83 -4.97 2.54
CA GLN A 85 -15.47 -4.38 1.24
C GLN A 85 -14.73 -5.33 0.29
N CYS A 86 -14.09 -6.39 0.78
CA CYS A 86 -13.42 -7.37 -0.10
C CYS A 86 -14.44 -8.35 -0.72
N ILE A 87 -14.79 -8.12 -1.99
CA ILE A 87 -15.73 -8.96 -2.75
C ILE A 87 -15.28 -10.44 -2.80
N PRO A 88 -14.01 -10.78 -3.09
CA PRO A 88 -13.56 -12.18 -3.04
C PRO A 88 -13.68 -12.80 -1.64
N CYS A 89 -13.43 -12.03 -0.58
CA CYS A 89 -13.47 -12.50 0.80
C CYS A 89 -14.90 -12.83 1.26
N LYS A 90 -15.89 -12.04 0.82
CA LYS A 90 -17.31 -12.33 1.08
C LYS A 90 -17.77 -13.67 0.49
N LYS A 91 -17.23 -14.07 -0.67
CA LYS A 91 -17.56 -15.35 -1.30
C LYS A 91 -17.03 -16.54 -0.49
N LEU A 92 -15.84 -16.40 0.11
CA LEU A 92 -15.24 -17.43 0.97
C LEU A 92 -16.05 -17.64 2.27
N LEU A 93 -16.58 -16.56 2.86
CA LEU A 93 -17.43 -16.64 4.07
C LEU A 93 -18.80 -17.28 3.81
N LYS A 94 -19.37 -17.11 2.60
CA LYS A 94 -20.64 -17.73 2.22
C LYS A 94 -20.52 -19.22 1.94
N GLY A 95 -19.35 -19.69 1.46
CA GLY A 95 -19.11 -21.11 1.19
C GLY A 95 -18.98 -21.96 2.46
N SER A 96 -18.49 -21.39 3.56
CA SER A 96 -18.32 -22.09 4.84
C SER A 96 -19.60 -22.19 5.70
N GLY A 97 -20.70 -21.57 5.27
CA GLY A 97 -21.99 -21.58 5.98
C GLY A 97 -23.06 -22.45 5.34
N ALA A 98 -22.76 -23.11 4.21
CA ALA A 98 -23.73 -23.90 3.43
C ALA A 98 -23.62 -25.42 3.65
N GLU A 99 -22.91 -25.87 4.69
CA GLU A 99 -22.77 -27.30 5.04
C GLU A 99 -23.50 -27.69 6.34
N ASN A 100 -24.35 -26.81 6.91
CA ASN A 100 -25.11 -27.09 8.13
C ASN A 100 -26.61 -26.73 8.01
N GLU A 101 -27.25 -27.05 6.89
CA GLU A 101 -28.71 -27.15 6.78
C GLU A 101 -29.11 -28.47 6.10
#